data_AF-A0A358U4U6-F1
#
_entry.id   AF-A0A358U4U6-F1
#
_cell.length_a   1.000
_cell.length_b   1.000
_cell.length_c   1.000
_cell.angle_alpha   90.00
_cell.angle_beta   90.00
_cell.angle_gamma   90.00
#
_symmetry.space_group_name_H-M   'P 1'
#
loop_
_entity.id
_entity.type
_entity.pdbx_description
1 polymer ?
#
loop_
_entity_poly.entity_id
_entity_poly.type
_entity_poly.pdbx_seq_one_letter_code
_entity_poly.pdbx_strand_id
1 'polypeptide(L)'
;MNKQKLVLWGYCISGFTIGILGMFPAYPLALIGFFLTGVSNAMFLIPIQSIFQEETVEPMRGRVFSACFTLTRVAFMGSVCILSYGATQIGVERVYMLSGLTLLIVTILLFGLVIFKGTPASNISKEELSDPRRIKDYS
;
A
#
# COMPACT_ATOMS: atom_id res chain seq x y z
N MET A 1 -16.70 -5.74 -0.76
CA MET A 1 -15.68 -5.25 -1.72
C MET A 1 -14.34 -5.82 -1.31
N ASN A 2 -13.59 -6.53 -2.18
CA ASN A 2 -12.33 -7.18 -1.78
C ASN A 2 -11.36 -6.14 -1.19
N LYS A 3 -10.80 -6.41 -0.01
CA LYS A 3 -9.80 -5.55 0.67
C LYS A 3 -8.67 -5.15 -0.30
N GLN A 4 -8.25 -6.08 -1.16
CA GLN A 4 -7.26 -5.87 -2.23
C GLN A 4 -7.69 -4.83 -3.29
N LYS A 5 -8.96 -4.82 -3.71
CA LYS A 5 -9.48 -3.83 -4.67
C LYS A 5 -9.57 -2.43 -4.05
N LEU A 6 -9.85 -2.34 -2.74
CA LEU A 6 -9.87 -1.07 -2.00
C LEU A 6 -8.48 -0.43 -1.96
N VAL A 7 -7.45 -1.24 -1.69
CA VAL A 7 -6.04 -0.82 -1.69
C VAL A 7 -5.61 -0.33 -3.08
N LEU A 8 -5.96 -1.07 -4.15
CA LEU A 8 -5.66 -0.69 -5.53
C LEU A 8 -6.32 0.64 -5.93
N TRP A 9 -7.58 0.85 -5.54
CA TRP A 9 -8.26 2.14 -5.76
C TRP A 9 -7.55 3.30 -5.03
N GLY A 10 -7.09 3.08 -3.79
CA GLY A 10 -6.30 4.06 -3.05
C GLY A 10 -4.99 4.42 -3.76
N TYR A 11 -4.27 3.42 -4.29
CA TYR A 11 -3.04 3.68 -5.06
C TYR A 11 -3.31 4.43 -6.37
N CYS A 12 -4.38 4.08 -7.10
CA CYS A 12 -4.79 4.80 -8.31
C CYS A 12 -5.08 6.27 -8.03
N ILE A 13 -5.87 6.56 -6.99
CA ILE A 13 -6.21 7.93 -6.60
C ILE A 13 -4.96 8.69 -6.23
N SER A 14 -4.08 8.13 -5.38
CA SER A 14 -2.83 8.78 -5.00
C SER A 14 -1.93 9.07 -6.21
N GLY A 15 -1.79 8.14 -7.15
CA GLY A 15 -0.93 8.29 -8.33
C GLY A 15 -1.41 9.38 -9.27
N PHE A 16 -2.72 9.42 -9.51
CA PHE A 16 -3.34 10.46 -10.34
C PHE A 16 -3.21 11.84 -9.70
N THR A 17 -3.40 11.91 -8.38
CA THR A 17 -3.31 13.15 -7.62
C THR A 17 -1.88 13.72 -7.61
N ILE A 18 -0.88 12.86 -7.36
CA ILE A 18 0.54 13.23 -7.35
C ILE A 18 1.01 13.62 -8.76
N GLY A 19 0.55 12.91 -9.80
CA GLY A 19 0.86 13.23 -11.20
C GLY A 19 0.32 14.58 -11.63
N ILE A 20 -0.93 14.91 -11.28
CA ILE A 20 -1.54 16.22 -11.56
C ILE A 20 -0.77 17.35 -10.87
N LEU A 21 -0.34 17.14 -9.62
CA LEU A 21 0.46 18.08 -8.85
C LEU A 21 1.81 18.41 -9.51
N GLY A 22 2.40 17.43 -10.21
CA GLY A 22 3.61 17.62 -10.99
C GLY A 22 3.40 18.35 -12.32
N MET A 23 2.17 18.42 -12.85
CA MET A 23 1.87 19.10 -14.12
C MET A 23 1.41 20.54 -13.92
N PHE A 24 0.72 20.80 -12.80
CA PHE A 24 0.23 22.13 -12.44
C PHE A 24 0.58 22.42 -10.97
N PRO A 25 1.72 23.07 -10.70
CA PRO A 25 2.12 23.44 -9.34
C PRO A 25 1.31 24.65 -8.84
N ALA A 26 -0.01 24.45 -8.64
CA ALA A 26 -0.91 25.44 -8.08
C ALA A 26 -1.21 25.10 -6.61
N TYR A 27 -1.08 26.09 -5.71
CA TYR A 27 -1.36 25.95 -4.28
C TYR A 27 -2.72 25.30 -3.94
N PRO A 28 -3.83 25.67 -4.61
CA PRO A 28 -5.13 25.04 -4.37
C PRO A 28 -5.16 23.55 -4.75
N LEU A 29 -4.48 23.17 -5.84
CA LEU A 29 -4.35 21.78 -6.26
C LEU A 29 -3.52 20.98 -5.25
N ALA A 30 -2.49 21.59 -4.66
CA ALA A 30 -1.69 20.96 -3.62
C ALA A 30 -2.53 20.63 -2.36
N LEU A 31 -3.42 21.52 -1.95
CA LEU A 31 -4.33 21.30 -0.81
C LEU A 31 -5.34 20.19 -1.08
N ILE A 32 -5.97 20.21 -2.26
CA ILE A 32 -6.87 19.14 -2.70
C ILE A 32 -6.10 17.82 -2.75
N GLY A 33 -4.88 17.84 -3.28
CA GLY A 33 -4.07 16.65 -3.40
C GLY A 33 -3.61 16.08 -2.07
N PHE A 34 -3.29 16.94 -1.10
CA PHE A 34 -2.98 16.54 0.27
C PHE A 34 -4.19 15.85 0.93
N PHE A 35 -5.39 16.42 0.75
CA PHE A 35 -6.62 15.82 1.25
C PHE A 35 -6.90 14.46 0.62
N LEU A 36 -6.82 14.34 -0.72
CA LEU A 36 -7.01 13.08 -1.42
C LEU A 36 -5.98 12.02 -1.00
N THR A 37 -4.72 12.41 -0.84
CA THR A 37 -3.66 11.52 -0.37
C THR A 37 -3.95 11.02 1.04
N GLY A 38 -4.48 11.88 1.93
CA GLY A 38 -4.93 11.50 3.26
C GLY A 38 -6.06 10.47 3.24
N VAL A 39 -7.07 10.67 2.38
CA VAL A 39 -8.19 9.73 2.19
C VAL A 39 -7.68 8.39 1.65
N SER A 40 -6.83 8.42 0.61
CA SER A 40 -6.21 7.22 0.05
C SER A 40 -5.39 6.47 1.10
N ASN A 41 -4.63 7.19 1.95
CA ASN A 41 -3.85 6.61 3.03
C ASN A 41 -4.72 5.81 4.01
N ALA A 42 -5.87 6.37 4.42
CA ALA A 42 -6.81 5.63 5.24
C ALA A 42 -7.37 4.39 4.53
N MET A 43 -7.66 4.49 3.22
CA MET A 43 -8.21 3.39 2.43
C MET A 43 -7.28 2.18 2.30
N PHE A 44 -5.95 2.36 2.32
CA PHE A 44 -5.02 1.23 2.28
C PHE A 44 -4.49 0.80 3.65
N LEU A 45 -4.27 1.73 4.57
CA LEU A 45 -3.60 1.42 5.84
C LEU A 45 -4.47 0.53 6.74
N ILE A 46 -5.79 0.77 6.76
CA ILE A 46 -6.76 -0.01 7.53
C ILE A 46 -6.84 -1.48 7.07
N PRO A 47 -7.11 -1.79 5.78
CA PRO A 47 -7.18 -3.19 5.34
C PRO A 47 -5.83 -3.90 5.40
N ILE A 48 -4.71 -3.23 5.15
CA ILE A 48 -3.37 -3.84 5.28
C ILE A 48 -3.14 -4.31 6.71
N GLN A 49 -3.39 -3.46 7.71
CA GLN A 49 -3.24 -3.83 9.11
C GLN A 49 -4.18 -4.98 9.50
N SER A 50 -5.43 -4.94 9.02
CA SER A 50 -6.40 -6.02 9.27
C SER A 50 -5.94 -7.36 8.69
N ILE A 51 -5.40 -7.38 7.46
CA ILE A 51 -4.87 -8.61 6.84
C ILE A 51 -3.67 -9.13 7.63
N PHE A 52 -2.75 -8.26 8.03
CA PHE A 52 -1.60 -8.68 8.85
C PHE A 52 -2.03 -9.24 10.21
N GLN A 53 -3.09 -8.71 10.82
CA GLN A 53 -3.63 -9.22 12.08
C GLN A 53 -4.33 -10.58 11.92
N GLU A 54 -5.03 -10.81 10.80
CA GLU A 54 -5.69 -12.09 10.49
C GLU A 54 -4.68 -13.23 10.28
N GLU A 55 -3.50 -12.92 9.72
CA GLU A 55 -2.47 -13.92 9.36
C GLU A 55 -1.40 -14.16 10.45
N THR A 56 -1.39 -13.40 11.56
CA THR A 56 -0.38 -13.57 12.64
C THR A 56 -0.94 -14.13 13.94
N VAL A 57 -0.28 -15.19 14.44
CA VAL A 57 -0.58 -15.83 15.73
C VAL A 57 -0.32 -14.85 16.90
N GLU A 58 -1.24 -14.78 17.87
CA GLU A 58 -1.23 -13.82 18.99
C GLU A 58 0.11 -13.61 19.71
N PRO A 59 0.90 -14.65 20.07
CA PRO A 59 2.16 -14.45 20.81
C PRO A 59 3.29 -13.84 19.97
N MET A 60 3.23 -13.94 18.64
CA MET A 60 4.26 -13.40 17.73
C MET A 60 3.86 -12.07 17.10
N ARG A 61 2.59 -11.66 17.20
CA ARG A 61 2.05 -10.44 16.60
C ARG A 61 2.89 -9.21 16.93
N GLY A 62 3.27 -9.01 18.20
CA GLY A 62 4.09 -7.87 18.61
C GLY A 62 5.46 -7.79 17.93
N ARG A 63 6.12 -8.94 17.69
CA ARG A 63 7.44 -9.02 17.03
C ARG A 63 7.35 -8.84 15.52
N VAL A 64 6.32 -9.38 14.89
CA VAL A 64 6.11 -9.23 13.44
C VAL A 64 5.70 -7.80 13.10
N PHE A 65 4.81 -7.19 13.90
CA PHE A 65 4.42 -5.80 13.72
C PHE A 65 5.59 -4.83 13.93
N SER A 66 6.45 -5.05 14.94
CA SER A 66 7.62 -4.18 15.15
C SER A 66 8.65 -4.31 14.02
N ALA A 67 8.91 -5.51 13.52
CA ALA A 67 9.76 -5.72 12.35
C ALA A 67 9.20 -5.06 11.09
N CYS A 68 7.92 -5.25 10.79
CA CYS A 68 7.24 -4.65 9.64
C CYS A 68 7.23 -3.11 9.72
N PHE A 69 6.95 -2.56 10.91
CA PHE A 69 6.98 -1.13 11.16
C PHE A 69 8.38 -0.55 11.02
N THR A 70 9.40 -1.24 11.55
CA THR A 70 10.80 -0.82 11.41
C THR A 70 11.21 -0.78 9.95
N LEU A 71 10.90 -1.82 9.19
CA LEU A 71 11.18 -1.87 7.74
C LEU A 71 10.47 -0.75 6.99
N THR A 72 9.20 -0.49 7.33
CA THR A 72 8.42 0.59 6.71
C THR A 72 9.04 1.96 7.02
N ARG A 73 9.49 2.19 8.26
CA ARG A 73 10.14 3.44 8.65
C ARG A 73 11.49 3.63 7.97
N VAL A 74 12.29 2.58 7.86
CA VAL A 74 13.57 2.61 7.12
C VAL A 74 13.33 2.90 5.64
N ALA A 75 12.34 2.25 5.02
CA ALA A 75 11.96 2.52 3.64
C ALA A 75 11.48 3.97 3.45
N PHE A 76 10.72 4.51 4.40
CA PHE A 76 10.25 5.89 4.37
C PHE A 76 11.40 6.89 4.47
N MET A 77 12.36 6.67 5.37
CA MET A 77 13.57 7.49 5.45
C MET A 77 14.37 7.44 4.15
N GLY A 78 14.58 6.25 3.60
CA GLY A 78 15.33 6.08 2.35
C GLY A 78 14.67 6.80 1.18
N SER A 79 13.34 6.68 1.05
CA SER A 79 12.59 7.36 0.01
C SER A 79 12.63 8.89 0.16
N VAL A 80 12.48 9.43 1.38
CA VAL A 80 12.62 10.88 1.60
C VAL A 80 14.02 11.38 1.22
N CYS A 81 15.10 10.69 1.61
CA CYS A 81 16.45 11.09 1.23
C CYS A 81 16.65 11.14 -0.30
N ILE A 82 16.17 10.12 -1.01
CA ILE A 82 16.28 10.03 -2.47
C ILE A 82 15.44 11.14 -3.13
N LEU A 83 14.20 11.35 -2.69
CA LEU A 83 13.30 12.36 -3.25
C LEU A 83 13.80 13.78 -2.96
N SER A 84 14.29 14.05 -1.75
CA SER A 84 14.83 15.36 -1.37
C SER A 84 16.08 15.70 -2.17
N TYR A 85 16.99 14.74 -2.36
CA TYR A 85 18.17 14.94 -3.22
C TYR A 85 17.79 15.10 -4.70
N GLY A 86 16.78 14.36 -5.18
CA GLY A 86 16.24 14.56 -6.53
C GLY A 86 15.61 15.95 -6.70
N ALA A 87 14.94 16.46 -5.67
CA ALA A 87 14.23 17.72 -5.72
C ALA A 87 15.17 18.93 -5.80
N THR A 88 16.34 18.86 -5.15
CA THR A 88 17.35 19.94 -5.23
C THR A 88 18.01 20.02 -6.60
N GLN A 89 18.12 18.90 -7.33
CA GLN A 89 18.80 18.85 -8.63
C GLN A 89 17.86 19.09 -9.81
N ILE A 90 16.64 18.52 -9.76
CA ILE A 90 15.73 18.43 -10.92
C ILE A 90 14.48 19.31 -10.71
N GLY A 91 14.34 19.91 -9.52
CA GLY A 91 13.18 20.68 -9.13
C GLY A 91 12.04 19.81 -8.62
N VAL A 92 11.26 20.35 -7.69
CA VAL A 92 10.16 19.65 -7.00
C VAL A 92 9.12 19.14 -8.00
N GLU A 93 8.78 19.96 -9.00
CA GLU A 93 7.75 19.65 -10.01
C GLU A 93 8.02 18.33 -10.76
N ARG A 94 9.25 18.16 -11.26
CA ARG A 94 9.66 16.96 -12.01
C ARG A 94 9.75 15.71 -11.13
N VAL A 95 10.15 15.87 -9.87
CA VAL A 95 10.17 14.75 -8.90
C VAL A 95 8.76 14.29 -8.58
N TYR A 96 7.81 15.21 -8.44
CA TYR A 96 6.39 14.87 -8.26
C TYR A 96 5.82 14.18 -9.51
N MET A 97 6.13 14.68 -10.71
CA MET A 97 5.76 13.97 -11.95
C MET A 97 6.31 12.54 -12.00
N LEU A 98 7.61 12.36 -11.76
CA LEU A 98 8.24 11.03 -11.76
C LEU A 98 7.64 10.11 -10.69
N SER A 99 7.35 10.64 -9.50
CA SER A 99 6.73 9.88 -8.41
C SER A 99 5.31 9.46 -8.76
N GLY A 100 4.50 10.36 -9.34
CA GLY A 100 3.15 10.04 -9.79
C GLY A 100 3.14 9.01 -10.92
N LEU A 101 4.05 9.15 -11.89
CA LEU A 101 4.18 8.24 -13.02
C LEU A 101 4.62 6.83 -12.58
N THR A 102 5.64 6.76 -11.72
CA THR A 102 6.11 5.48 -11.17
C THR A 102 5.02 4.81 -10.34
N LEU A 103 4.26 5.57 -9.54
CA LEU A 103 3.13 5.02 -8.79
C LEU A 103 2.03 4.49 -9.73
N LEU A 104 1.70 5.19 -10.81
CA LEU A 104 0.73 4.71 -11.80
C LEU A 104 1.21 3.44 -12.51
N ILE A 105 2.48 3.39 -12.93
CA ILE A 105 3.06 2.19 -13.57
C ILE A 105 3.00 1.00 -12.62
N VAL A 106 3.39 1.19 -11.36
CA VAL A 106 3.32 0.14 -10.33
C VAL A 106 1.88 -0.28 -10.08
N THR A 107 0.94 0.67 -10.03
CA THR A 107 -0.49 0.37 -9.84
C THR A 107 -1.05 -0.43 -11.00
N ILE A 108 -0.69 -0.10 -12.25
CA ILE A 108 -1.09 -0.83 -13.45
C ILE A 108 -0.47 -2.24 -13.43
N LEU A 109 0.80 -2.38 -13.08
CA LEU A 109 1.46 -3.68 -12.93
C LEU A 109 0.81 -4.54 -11.85
N LEU A 110 0.47 -3.95 -10.69
CA LEU A 110 -0.23 -4.64 -9.61
C LEU A 110 -1.65 -5.04 -10.03
N PHE A 111 -2.36 -4.17 -10.76
CA PHE A 111 -3.68 -4.50 -11.30
C PHE A 111 -3.59 -5.66 -12.30
N GLY A 112 -2.57 -5.64 -13.17
CA GLY A 112 -2.24 -6.72 -14.09
C GLY A 112 -1.94 -8.03 -13.36
N LEU A 113 -1.09 -7.99 -12.32
CA LEU A 113 -0.76 -9.16 -11.49
C LEU A 113 -1.94 -9.68 -10.68
N VAL A 114 -2.82 -8.82 -10.19
CA VAL A 114 -4.03 -9.22 -9.45
C VAL A 114 -5.08 -9.83 -10.37
N ILE A 115 -5.14 -9.39 -11.64
CA ILE A 115 -5.96 -10.05 -12.67
C ILE A 115 -5.34 -11.38 -13.10
N PHE A 116 -4.01 -11.45 -13.28
CA PHE A 116 -3.32 -12.66 -13.74
C PHE A 116 -3.21 -13.73 -12.65
N LYS A 117 -2.87 -13.35 -11.42
CA LYS A 117 -3.02 -14.18 -10.23
C LYS A 117 -4.46 -14.02 -9.75
N GLY A 118 -5.40 -14.60 -10.48
CA GLY A 118 -6.77 -14.77 -9.99
C GLY A 118 -6.72 -15.27 -8.55
N THR A 119 -7.13 -14.41 -7.62
CA THR A 119 -7.42 -14.67 -6.21
C THR A 119 -6.64 -15.82 -5.54
N PRO A 120 -5.43 -15.60 -4.99
CA PRO A 120 -4.87 -16.53 -4.05
C PRO A 120 -4.71 -15.84 -2.69
N ALA A 121 -5.75 -15.81 -1.87
CA ALA A 121 -5.67 -15.63 -0.41
C ALA A 121 -7.05 -15.65 0.29
N SER A 122 -8.03 -16.43 -0.16
CA SER A 122 -9.23 -16.69 0.68
C SER A 122 -9.78 -18.11 0.59
N ASN A 123 -8.98 -19.05 0.08
CA ASN A 123 -9.35 -20.47 0.04
C ASN A 123 -8.51 -21.32 1.01
N ILE A 124 -7.32 -20.87 1.43
CA ILE A 124 -6.48 -21.62 2.36
C ILE A 124 -7.15 -21.76 3.74
N SER A 125 -7.78 -20.69 4.24
CA SER A 125 -8.45 -20.70 5.55
C SER A 125 -9.76 -21.51 5.58
N LYS A 126 -10.44 -21.71 4.44
CA LYS A 126 -11.67 -22.52 4.39
C LYS A 126 -11.38 -24.01 4.18
N GLU A 127 -10.27 -24.35 3.55
CA GLU A 127 -9.88 -25.74 3.31
C GLU A 127 -9.26 -26.37 4.58
N GLU A 128 -8.49 -25.61 5.36
CA GLU A 128 -7.97 -26.08 6.66
C GLU A 128 -9.04 -26.23 7.75
N LEU A 129 -10.13 -25.46 7.71
CA LEU A 129 -11.24 -25.56 8.67
C LEU A 129 -12.27 -26.66 8.30
N SER A 130 -12.13 -27.28 7.12
CA SER A 130 -13.03 -28.34 6.64
C SER A 130 -12.52 -29.76 6.93
N ASP A 131 -11.30 -29.93 7.47
CA ASP A 131 -10.77 -31.25 7.82
C ASP A 131 -10.99 -31.54 9.32
N PRO A 132 -12.00 -32.36 9.69
CA PRO A 132 -12.27 -32.71 11.08
C PRO A 132 -11.17 -33.55 11.74
N ARG A 133 -10.09 -33.93 11.02
CA ARG A 133 -9.00 -34.76 11.54
C ARG A 133 -7.89 -34.00 12.28
N ARG A 134 -7.79 -32.67 12.16
CA ARG A 134 -6.76 -31.86 12.86
C ARG A 134 -7.21 -31.18 14.17
N ILE A 135 -8.44 -31.45 14.63
CA ILE A 135 -8.95 -30.93 15.91
C ILE A 135 -8.36 -31.70 17.13
N LYS A 136 -7.69 -32.84 16.91
CA LYS A 136 -7.22 -33.71 17.99
C LYS A 136 -5.87 -33.34 18.63
N ASP A 137 -5.11 -32.40 18.07
CA ASP A 137 -3.76 -32.07 18.56
C ASP A 137 -3.70 -30.86 19.52
N TYR A 138 -4.86 -30.35 19.96
CA TYR A 138 -4.95 -29.26 20.94
C TYR A 138 -5.94 -29.58 22.08
N SER A 139 -5.83 -30.76 22.70
CA SER A 139 -6.39 -31.05 24.03
C SER A 139 -5.29 -31.39 25.01
#